data_AF-A0A6G1DB54-F1
#
_entry.id   AF-A0A6G1DB54-F1
#
_cell.length_a   1.000
_cell.length_b   1.000
_cell.length_c   1.000
_cell.angle_alpha   90.00
_cell.angle_beta   90.00
_cell.angle_gamma   90.00
#
_symmetry.space_group_name_H-M   'P 1'
#
loop_
_entity.id
_entity.type
_entity.pdbx_description
1 polymer ?
#
loop_
_entity_poly.entity_id
_entity_poly.type
_entity_poly.pdbx_seq_one_letter_code
_entity_poly.pdbx_strand_id
1 'polypeptide(L)'
;MAPRLGSVEKNLVEMLREVIPSSDLATAKFILLPVLHHEHWTLYFVNRNHSCVDVLNSNNYPALQSKFRDHHKDLGRRIMKCLSDGLHEVSKRSIDRFGHYRNI
;
A
#
# COMPACT_ATOMS: atom_id res chain seq x y z
N MET A 1 -33.37 -2.76 -12.31
CA MET A 1 -32.79 -1.77 -11.38
C MET A 1 -31.66 -2.44 -10.62
N ALA A 2 -30.41 -2.15 -10.98
CA ALA A 2 -29.26 -2.66 -10.24
C ALA A 2 -29.16 -1.94 -8.88
N PRO A 3 -28.75 -2.61 -7.79
CA PRO A 3 -28.62 -1.96 -6.49
C PRO A 3 -27.52 -0.90 -6.58
N ARG A 4 -27.81 0.30 -6.05
CA ARG A 4 -26.79 1.34 -5.86
C ARG A 4 -25.78 0.81 -4.85
N LEU A 5 -24.52 0.69 -5.28
CA LEU A 5 -23.36 0.54 -4.40
C LEU A 5 -23.28 1.78 -3.50
N GLY A 6 -24.02 1.75 -2.40
CA GLY A 6 -23.68 2.53 -1.21
C GLY A 6 -22.46 1.88 -0.59
N SER A 7 -21.29 2.01 -1.23
CA SER A 7 -20.05 1.59 -0.62
C SER A 7 -19.74 2.58 0.49
N VAL A 8 -20.03 2.20 1.73
CA VAL A 8 -19.17 2.63 2.83
C VAL A 8 -17.77 2.25 2.38
N GLU A 9 -16.91 3.24 2.12
CA GLU A 9 -15.49 3.01 1.91
C GLU A 9 -15.00 2.28 3.16
N LYS A 10 -14.92 0.94 3.09
CA LYS A 10 -14.33 0.17 4.18
C LYS A 10 -12.91 0.67 4.31
N ASN A 11 -12.56 1.14 5.50
CA ASN A 11 -11.19 1.51 5.76
C ASN A 11 -10.32 0.24 5.55
N LEU A 12 -9.12 0.42 4.99
CA LEU A 12 -8.14 -0.65 4.79
C LEU A 12 -8.05 -1.60 6.00
N VAL A 13 -8.17 -1.09 7.23
CA VAL A 13 -8.18 -1.91 8.46
C VAL A 13 -9.30 -2.97 8.46
N GLU A 14 -10.52 -2.61 8.08
CA GLU A 14 -11.65 -3.52 8.06
C GLU A 14 -11.49 -4.58 6.98
N MET A 15 -11.04 -4.18 5.79
CA MET A 15 -10.72 -5.12 4.71
C MET A 15 -9.62 -6.11 5.12
N LEU A 16 -8.56 -5.63 5.77
CA LEU A 16 -7.47 -6.48 6.23
C LEU A 16 -7.94 -7.49 7.29
N ARG A 17 -8.84 -7.09 8.20
CA ARG A 17 -9.42 -7.98 9.22
C ARG A 17 -10.34 -9.05 8.63
N GLU A 18 -11.05 -8.75 7.55
CA GLU A 18 -11.97 -9.69 6.90
C GLU A 18 -11.25 -10.75 6.06
N VAL A 19 -10.16 -10.37 5.40
CA VAL A 19 -9.50 -11.22 4.39
C VAL A 19 -8.32 -12.00 4.97
N ILE A 20 -7.70 -11.49 6.04
CA ILE A 20 -6.48 -12.07 6.59
C ILE A 20 -6.67 -12.32 8.10
N PRO A 21 -6.52 -13.57 8.57
CA PRO A 21 -6.48 -13.84 10.01
C PRO A 21 -5.46 -12.92 10.68
N SER A 22 -5.84 -12.28 11.77
CA SER A 22 -5.01 -11.26 12.43
C SER A 22 -3.63 -11.80 12.90
N SER A 23 -3.51 -13.13 13.10
CA SER A 23 -2.24 -13.83 13.35
C SER A 23 -1.25 -13.76 12.18
N ASP A 24 -1.75 -13.82 10.95
CA ASP A 24 -0.94 -13.93 9.74
C ASP A 24 -0.45 -12.54 9.31
N LEU A 25 -1.28 -11.52 9.52
CA LEU A 25 -0.93 -10.14 9.22
C LEU A 25 0.19 -9.62 10.14
N ALA A 26 0.16 -9.98 11.43
CA ALA A 26 1.17 -9.59 12.39
C ALA A 26 2.56 -10.18 12.05
N THR A 27 2.59 -11.39 11.50
CA THR A 27 3.81 -12.14 11.19
C THR A 27 4.26 -12.02 9.72
N ALA A 28 3.43 -11.47 8.84
CA ALA A 28 3.74 -11.26 7.44
C ALA A 28 5.04 -10.45 7.26
N LYS A 29 6.07 -11.05 6.66
CA LYS A 29 7.35 -10.39 6.39
C LYS A 29 7.30 -9.48 5.16
N PHE A 30 6.45 -9.84 4.22
CA PHE A 30 6.27 -9.16 2.94
C PHE A 30 4.79 -8.87 2.71
N ILE A 31 4.48 -7.68 2.22
CA ILE A 31 3.13 -7.29 1.82
C ILE A 31 3.20 -6.80 0.38
N LEU A 32 2.41 -7.42 -0.48
CA LEU A 32 2.21 -7.03 -1.88
C LEU A 32 0.91 -6.26 -1.97
N LEU A 33 0.99 -4.99 -2.33
CA LEU A 33 -0.17 -4.10 -2.40
C LEU A 33 -0.35 -3.58 -3.83
N PRO A 34 -1.25 -4.16 -4.63
CA PRO A 34 -1.63 -3.63 -5.92
C PRO A 34 -2.46 -2.35 -5.72
N VAL A 35 -2.04 -1.26 -6.35
CA VAL A 35 -2.68 0.05 -6.27
C VAL A 35 -3.02 0.52 -7.68
N LEU A 36 -4.30 0.78 -7.93
CA LEU A 36 -4.78 1.42 -9.14
C LEU A 36 -4.81 2.94 -8.90
N HIS A 37 -4.08 3.70 -9.72
CA HIS A 37 -4.04 5.16 -9.63
C HIS A 37 -3.92 5.75 -11.04
N HIS A 38 -4.82 6.67 -11.40
CA HIS A 38 -4.90 7.25 -12.75
C HIS A 38 -4.86 6.19 -13.87
N GLU A 39 -5.72 5.17 -13.76
CA GLU A 39 -5.83 4.06 -14.73
C GLU A 39 -4.58 3.21 -14.89
N HIS A 40 -3.58 3.37 -14.02
CA HIS A 40 -2.35 2.61 -14.05
C HIS A 40 -2.17 1.76 -12.78
N TRP A 41 -1.83 0.49 -12.97
CA TRP A 41 -1.51 -0.42 -11.88
C TRP A 41 -0.07 -0.24 -11.43
N THR A 42 0.11 -0.04 -10.14
CA THR A 42 1.41 -0.01 -9.46
C THR A 42 1.41 -1.05 -8.36
N LEU A 43 2.51 -1.77 -8.21
CA LEU A 43 2.66 -2.73 -7.13
C LEU A 43 3.63 -2.17 -6.08
N TYR A 44 3.11 -1.94 -4.88
CA TYR A 44 3.92 -1.57 -3.72
C TYR A 44 4.33 -2.85 -2.99
N PHE A 45 5.63 -3.09 -2.92
CA PHE A 45 6.22 -4.21 -2.19
C PHE A 45 6.82 -3.72 -0.88
N VAL A 46 6.19 -4.11 0.22
CA VAL A 46 6.62 -3.71 1.57
C VAL A 46 7.40 -4.84 2.19
N ASN A 47 8.70 -4.63 2.37
CA ASN A 47 9.59 -5.53 3.08
C ASN A 47 9.74 -5.07 4.52
N ARG A 48 9.03 -5.73 5.44
CA ARG A 48 9.02 -5.37 6.86
C ARG A 48 10.34 -5.69 7.55
N ASN A 49 11.07 -6.72 7.12
CA ASN A 49 12.37 -7.04 7.72
C ASN A 49 13.41 -5.92 7.50
N HIS A 50 13.28 -5.16 6.40
CA HIS A 50 14.23 -4.13 6.01
C HIS A 50 13.63 -2.71 6.11
N SER A 51 12.41 -2.58 6.64
CA SER A 51 11.67 -1.32 6.76
C SER A 51 11.65 -0.50 5.45
N CYS A 52 11.55 -1.21 4.31
CA CYS A 52 11.69 -0.65 2.97
C CYS A 52 10.44 -0.89 2.14
N VAL A 53 10.20 0.02 1.20
CA VAL A 53 9.12 -0.07 0.22
C VAL A 53 9.71 0.06 -1.16
N ASP A 54 9.57 -1.00 -1.93
CA ASP A 54 9.92 -1.02 -3.33
C ASP A 54 8.65 -0.79 -4.15
N VAL A 55 8.74 0.03 -5.18
CA VAL A 55 7.62 0.34 -6.05
C VAL A 55 7.92 -0.23 -7.42
N LEU A 56 7.16 -1.25 -7.79
CA LEU A 56 7.22 -1.91 -9.09
C LEU A 56 6.19 -1.23 -9.99
N ASN A 57 6.69 -0.46 -10.96
CA ASN A 57 5.87 0.35 -11.83
C ASN A 57 6.34 0.24 -13.28
N SER A 58 5.44 -0.11 -14.19
CA SER A 58 5.75 -0.27 -15.62
C SER A 58 5.66 1.02 -16.45
N ASN A 59 5.47 2.19 -15.83
CA ASN A 59 5.38 3.46 -16.53
C ASN A 59 6.71 3.81 -17.21
N ASN A 60 6.60 4.22 -18.47
CA ASN A 60 7.67 4.87 -19.19
C ASN A 60 7.69 6.37 -18.85
N TYR A 61 8.27 6.72 -17.70
CA TYR A 61 8.33 8.11 -17.23
C TYR A 61 8.94 9.11 -18.24
N PRO A 62 10.01 8.76 -18.99
CA PRO A 62 10.50 9.61 -20.09
C PRO A 62 9.43 9.92 -21.14
N ALA A 63 8.67 8.93 -21.60
CA ALA A 63 7.59 9.13 -22.56
C ALA A 63 6.44 9.97 -21.98
N LEU A 64 6.18 9.84 -20.67
CA LEU A 64 5.22 10.65 -19.92
C LEU A 64 5.73 12.05 -19.56
N GLN A 65 6.97 12.40 -19.93
CA GLN A 65 7.62 13.68 -19.58
C GLN A 65 7.51 14.04 -18.09
N SER A 66 7.55 13.04 -17.22
CA SER A 66 7.43 13.19 -15.76
C SER A 66 8.45 12.30 -15.05
N LYS A 67 8.54 12.39 -13.72
CA LYS A 67 9.45 11.57 -12.92
C LYS A 67 8.65 10.64 -12.02
N PHE A 68 9.22 9.49 -11.68
CA PHE A 68 8.67 8.56 -10.68
C PHE A 68 8.15 9.27 -9.42
N ARG A 69 8.90 10.25 -8.91
CA ARG A 69 8.53 11.00 -7.69
C ARG A 69 7.25 11.81 -7.85
N ASP A 70 6.94 12.28 -9.05
CA ASP A 70 5.74 13.10 -9.31
C ASP A 70 4.47 12.28 -9.14
N HIS A 71 4.55 10.96 -9.38
CA HIS A 71 3.43 10.03 -9.27
C HIS A 71 3.35 9.33 -7.91
N HIS A 72 4.49 8.99 -7.32
CA HIS A 72 4.53 8.06 -6.18
C HIS A 72 4.90 8.68 -4.84
N LYS A 73 5.39 9.93 -4.79
CA LYS A 73 5.85 10.52 -3.52
C LYS A 73 4.72 10.69 -2.52
N ASP A 74 3.67 11.42 -2.89
CA ASP A 74 2.56 11.71 -1.96
C ASP A 74 1.62 10.52 -1.83
N LEU A 75 1.34 9.80 -2.92
CA LEU A 75 0.55 8.57 -2.89
C LEU A 75 1.24 7.49 -2.03
N GLY A 76 2.53 7.25 -2.24
CA GLY A 76 3.32 6.32 -1.44
C GLY A 76 3.28 6.68 0.04
N ARG A 77 3.47 7.96 0.39
CA ARG A 77 3.35 8.41 1.79
C ARG A 77 1.98 8.09 2.40
N ARG A 78 0.89 8.33 1.66
CA ARG A 78 -0.48 8.03 2.13
C ARG A 78 -0.69 6.54 2.34
N ILE A 79 -0.28 5.72 1.36
CA ILE A 79 -0.35 4.25 1.44
C ILE A 79 0.40 3.76 2.67
N MET A 80 1.63 4.23 2.87
CA MET A 80 2.45 3.76 4.00
C MET A 80 1.88 4.18 5.34
N LYS A 81 1.28 5.38 5.43
CA LYS A 81 0.56 5.79 6.64
C LYS A 81 -0.63 4.86 6.89
N CYS A 82 -1.49 4.65 5.90
CA CYS A 82 -2.66 3.79 6.03
C CYS A 82 -2.28 2.35 6.42
N LEU A 83 -1.23 1.80 5.81
CA LEU A 83 -0.76 0.46 6.11
C LEU A 83 -0.16 0.37 7.52
N SER A 84 0.66 1.35 7.91
CA SER A 84 1.23 1.41 9.25
C SER A 84 0.15 1.51 10.33
N ASP A 85 -0.83 2.41 10.15
CA ASP A 85 -1.94 2.58 11.07
C ASP A 85 -2.78 1.29 11.16
N GLY A 86 -3.12 0.69 10.02
CA GLY A 86 -3.93 -0.52 9.99
C GLY A 86 -3.24 -1.74 10.59
N LEU A 87 -1.96 -1.93 10.31
CA LEU A 87 -1.18 -2.98 10.95
C LEU A 87 -1.06 -2.75 12.47
N HIS A 88 -0.97 -1.49 12.91
CA HIS A 88 -0.82 -1.16 14.33
C HIS A 88 -2.11 -1.51 15.09
N GLU A 89 -3.26 -1.14 14.52
CA GLU A 89 -4.58 -1.46 15.05
C GLU A 89 -4.85 -2.97 15.13
N VAL A 90 -4.31 -3.75 14.19
CA VAL A 90 -4.50 -5.21 14.17
C VAL A 90 -3.53 -5.94 15.10
N SER A 91 -2.26 -5.54 15.11
CA SER A 91 -1.21 -6.29 15.82
C SER A 91 -0.92 -5.77 17.24
N LYS A 92 -1.34 -4.55 17.56
CA LYS A 92 -0.95 -3.81 18.79
C LYS A 92 0.57 -3.74 19.01
N ARG A 93 1.38 -3.93 17.96
CA ARG A 93 2.84 -3.81 17.97
C ARG A 93 3.27 -2.52 17.28
N SER A 94 4.44 -1.99 17.62
CA SER A 94 5.06 -0.91 16.85
C SER A 94 5.44 -1.45 15.48
N ILE A 95 4.76 -1.01 14.42
CA ILE A 95 5.23 -1.27 13.05
C ILE A 95 6.31 -0.26 12.70
N ASP A 96 7.33 -0.76 12.02
CA ASP A 96 8.45 0.01 11.53
C ASP A 96 7.99 1.21 10.69
N ARG A 97 8.62 2.36 10.93
CA ARG A 97 8.44 3.53 10.07
C ARG A 97 9.13 3.26 8.73
N PHE A 98 8.35 3.15 7.67
CA PHE A 98 8.87 2.95 6.33
C PHE A 98 9.46 4.26 5.78
N GLY A 99 10.78 4.34 5.66
CA GLY A 99 11.51 5.57 5.32
C GLY A 99 12.13 5.61 3.92
N HIS A 100 12.25 4.46 3.26
CA HIS A 100 12.98 4.35 2.00
C HIS A 100 12.06 3.86 0.87
N TYR A 101 11.97 4.69 -0.18
CA TYR A 101 11.27 4.38 -1.42
C TYR A 101 12.31 4.14 -2.51
N ARG A 102 12.24 2.98 -3.15
CA ARG A 102 13.07 2.66 -4.31
C ARG A 102 12.16 2.35 -5.48
N ASN A 103 12.50 2.92 -6.64
CA ASN A 103 11.95 2.45 -7.90
C ASN A 103 12.82 1.28 -8.36
N ILE A 104 12.21 0.15 -8.66
CA ILE A 104 12.88 -1.05 -9.17
C ILE A 104 12.43 -1.30 -10.60
#